data_AF-A0A341EJD6-F1
#
_entry.id   AF-A0A341EJD6-F1
#
_cell.length_a   1.000
_cell.length_b   1.000
_cell.length_c   1.000
_cell.angle_alpha   90.00
_cell.angle_beta   90.00
_cell.angle_gamma   90.00
#
_symmetry.space_group_name_H-M   'P 1'
#
loop_
_entity.id
_entity.type
_entity.pdbx_description
1 polymer ?
#
loop_
_entity_poly.entity_id
_entity_poly.type
_entity_poly.pdbx_seq_one_letter_code
_entity_poly.pdbx_strand_id
1 'polypeptide(L)' 'MALALTSQGVLLVTDQTPRLSAYAPNGELIGRCRTFSTYGHGLAVQDDGTIVIAEMNPDRLTLLIPVPDAKAG' A
#
# COMPACT_ATOMS: atom_id res chain seq x y z
N MET A 1 0.16 0.22 12.59
CA MET A 1 -1.02 0.54 11.76
C MET A 1 -0.72 1.89 11.15
N ALA A 2 -0.94 2.05 9.85
CA ALA A 2 -0.68 3.29 9.15
C ALA A 2 -1.69 3.51 8.03
N LEU A 3 -1.81 4.77 7.61
CA LEU A 3 -2.68 5.23 6.54
C LEU A 3 -1.89 6.12 5.58
N ALA A 4 -2.22 6.08 4.29
CA ALA A 4 -1.76 7.05 3.31
C ALA A 4 -2.84 7.31 2.26
N LEU A 5 -2.92 8.52 1.73
CA LEU A 5 -3.80 8.88 0.63
C LEU A 5 -3.00 8.95 -0.66
N THR A 6 -3.54 8.38 -1.74
CA THR A 6 -3.03 8.64 -3.09
C THR A 6 -3.55 9.98 -3.61
N SER A 7 -2.94 10.51 -4.67
CA SER A 7 -3.41 11.72 -5.37
C SER A 7 -4.82 11.58 -5.95
N GLN A 8 -5.32 10.34 -6.11
CA GLN A 8 -6.67 10.02 -6.60
C GLN A 8 -7.68 9.82 -5.47
N GLY A 9 -7.29 10.05 -4.21
CA GLY A 9 -8.16 9.91 -3.04
C GLY A 9 -8.38 8.46 -2.57
N VAL A 10 -7.59 7.50 -3.07
CA VAL A 10 -7.62 6.12 -2.56
C VAL A 10 -6.91 6.09 -1.20
N LEU A 11 -7.57 5.50 -0.19
CA LEU A 11 -7.01 5.31 1.14
C LEU A 11 -6.31 3.95 1.22
N LEU A 12 -5.00 3.99 1.48
CA LEU A 12 -4.18 2.81 1.75
C LEU A 12 -4.10 2.58 3.26
N VAL A 13 -4.24 1.32 3.67
CA VAL A 13 -4.29 0.92 5.08
C VAL A 13 -3.42 -0.30 5.35
N THR A 14 -2.61 -0.23 6.41
CA THR A 14 -2.04 -1.41 7.08
C THR A 14 -2.57 -1.50 8.52
N ASP A 15 -3.00 -2.68 8.94
CA ASP A 15 -3.71 -2.90 10.21
C ASP A 15 -3.00 -3.89 11.14
N GLN A 16 -1.65 -3.93 11.06
CA GLN A 16 -0.80 -4.87 11.82
C GLN A 16 -1.05 -6.36 11.49
N THR A 17 -1.82 -6.64 10.44
CA THR A 17 -1.74 -7.90 9.71
C THR A 17 -0.79 -7.71 8.51
N PRO A 18 -0.23 -8.78 7.93
CA PRO A 18 0.64 -8.69 6.74
C PRO A 18 -0.19 -8.39 5.49
N ARG A 19 -0.85 -7.23 5.48
CA ARG A 19 -1.84 -6.81 4.48
C ARG A 19 -1.75 -5.31 4.23
N LEU A 20 -1.84 -4.98 2.94
CA LEU A 20 -2.15 -3.65 2.44
C LEU A 20 -3.55 -3.70 1.84
N SER A 21 -4.45 -2.85 2.31
CA SER A 21 -5.80 -2.68 1.77
C SER A 21 -5.93 -1.31 1.11
N ALA A 22 -6.67 -1.23 0.02
CA ALA A 22 -6.99 0.00 -0.70
C ALA A 22 -8.50 0.23 -0.69
N TYR A 23 -8.91 1.39 -0.21
CA TYR A 23 -10.31 1.80 -0.14
C TYR A 23 -10.57 3.00 -1.05
N ALA A 24 -11.66 2.98 -1.80
CA ALA A 24 -12.15 4.13 -2.54
C ALA A 24 -12.64 5.24 -1.57
N PRO A 25 -12.80 6.49 -2.04
CA PRO A 25 -13.26 7.61 -1.20
C PRO A 25 -14.61 7.37 -0.50
N ASN A 26 -15.47 6.51 -1.06
CA ASN A 26 -16.75 6.11 -0.47
C ASN A 26 -16.62 5.02 0.62
N GLY A 27 -15.40 4.56 0.93
CA GLY A 27 -15.13 3.51 1.91
C GLY A 27 -15.19 2.08 1.36
N GLU A 28 -15.43 1.89 0.06
CA GLU A 28 -15.45 0.58 -0.59
C GLU A 28 -14.04 -0.01 -0.69
N LEU A 29 -13.85 -1.28 -0.32
CA LEU A 29 -12.57 -1.99 -0.49
C LEU A 29 -12.37 -2.36 -1.97
N ILE A 30 -11.46 -1.68 -2.66
CA ILE A 30 -11.21 -1.85 -4.10
C ILE A 30 -9.99 -2.70 -4.43
N GLY A 31 -9.16 -3.00 -3.43
CA GLY A 31 -7.97 -3.84 -3.63
C GLY A 31 -7.32 -4.25 -2.32
N ARG A 32 -6.56 -5.34 -2.36
CA ARG A 32 -5.69 -5.74 -1.25
C ARG A 32 -4.61 -6.70 -1.74
N CYS A 33 -3.48 -6.68 -1.05
CA CYS A 33 -2.42 -7.67 -1.23
C CYS A 33 -1.76 -8.01 0.10
N ARG A 34 -0.97 -9.08 0.11
CA ARG A 34 -0.11 -9.42 1.24
C ARG A 34 1.13 -8.54 1.22
N THR A 35 1.49 -7.95 2.35
CA THR A 35 2.78 -7.27 2.50
C THR A 35 3.89 -8.29 2.78
N PHE A 36 5.14 -7.86 2.63
CA PHE A 36 6.26 -8.79 2.77
C PHE A 36 6.58 -9.11 4.24
N SER A 37 6.45 -8.14 5.17
CA SER A 37 6.68 -8.37 6.60
C SER A 37 5.41 -8.57 7.42
N THR A 38 5.59 -8.82 8.71
CA THR A 38 4.49 -9.03 9.67
C THR A 38 3.73 -7.73 9.94
N TYR A 39 4.44 -6.60 10.05
CA TYR A 39 3.85 -5.34 10.49
C TYR A 39 4.30 -4.14 9.64
N GLY A 40 3.43 -3.68 8.73
CA GLY A 40 3.58 -2.37 8.11
C GLY A 40 3.18 -1.26 9.11
N HIS A 41 4.14 -0.48 9.60
CA HIS A 41 3.92 0.55 10.63
C HIS A 41 3.97 1.98 10.09
N GLY A 42 4.42 2.18 8.85
CA GLY A 42 4.38 3.46 8.14
C GLY A 42 4.03 3.25 6.67
N LEU A 43 3.33 4.22 6.08
CA LEU A 43 2.98 4.26 4.66
C LEU A 43 3.30 5.64 4.08
N ALA A 44 3.81 5.64 2.86
CA ALA A 44 3.88 6.83 2.02
C ALA A 44 3.61 6.44 0.56
N VAL A 45 3.13 7.40 -0.23
CA VAL A 45 2.90 7.25 -1.67
C VAL A 45 3.68 8.33 -2.38
N GLN A 46 4.48 7.93 -3.37
CA GLN A 46 5.22 8.86 -4.23
C GLN A 46 4.36 9.29 -5.41
N ASP A 47 4.74 10.39 -6.07
CA ASP A 47 4.00 10.95 -7.21
C ASP A 47 3.91 9.98 -8.41
N ASP A 48 4.90 9.08 -8.54
CA ASP A 48 4.92 8.03 -9.57
C ASP A 48 4.01 6.83 -9.25
N GLY A 49 3.33 6.83 -8.11
CA GLY A 49 2.47 5.75 -7.63
C GLY A 49 3.18 4.67 -6.82
N THR A 50 4.48 4.78 -6.56
CA THR A 50 5.21 3.86 -5.69
C THR A 50 4.70 3.96 -4.26
N ILE A 51 4.36 2.81 -3.67
CA ILE A 51 3.94 2.70 -2.27
C ILE A 51 5.13 2.25 -1.44
N VAL A 52 5.49 3.06 -0.44
CA VAL A 52 6.57 2.76 0.51
C VAL A 52 5.96 2.27 1.81
N ILE A 53 6.40 1.10 2.27
CA ILE A 53 5.96 0.50 3.53
C ILE A 53 7.16 0.42 4.46
N ALA A 54 7.06 1.07 5.62
CA ALA A 54 7.99 0.85 6.72
C ALA A 54 7.57 -0.42 7.46
N GLU A 55 8.43 -1.43 7.44
CA GLU A 55 8.14 -2.77 7.95
C GLU A 55 8.84 -2.99 9.29
N MET A 56 8.21 -3.76 10.17
CA MET A 56 8.84 -4.33 11.37
C MET A 56 8.87 -5.86 11.29
N ASN A 57 9.89 -6.45 11.92
CA ASN A 57 10.09 -7.89 12.07
C ASN A 57 10.14 -8.68 10.75
N PRO A 58 11.21 -8.58 9.94
CA PRO A 58 12.41 -7.73 10.15
C PRO A 58 12.18 -6.24 9.85
N ASP A 59 13.11 -5.38 10.29
CA ASP A 59 13.07 -3.95 10.01
C ASP A 59 13.63 -3.67 8.62
N ARG A 60 12.83 -3.04 7.74
CA ARG A 60 13.23 -2.61 6.39
C ARG A 60 12.19 -1.67 5.77
N LEU A 61 12.48 -1.22 4.55
CA LEU A 61 11.50 -0.62 3.65
C LEU A 61 11.13 -1.59 2.53
N THR A 62 9.84 -1.75 2.27
CA THR A 62 9.32 -2.43 1.07
C THR A 62 8.79 -1.37 0.11
N LEU A 63 9.17 -1.46 -1.17
CA LEU A 63 8.65 -0.59 -2.23
C LEU A 63 7.78 -1.42 -3.16
N LEU A 64 6.51 -1.05 -3.28
CA LEU A 64 5.60 -1.61 -4.29
C LEU A 64 5.53 -0.62 -5.45
N ILE A 65 6.17 -0.99 -6.56
CA ILE A 65 6.21 -0.19 -7.77
C ILE A 65 5.02 -0.53 -8.68
N PRO A 66 4.40 0.46 -9.35
CA PRO A 66 3.39 0.18 -10.36
C PRO A 66 3.98 -0.69 -11.46
N VAL A 67 3.27 -1.78 -11.79
CA VAL A 67 3.59 -2.57 -12.98
C VAL A 67 2.85 -1.98 -14.17
N PRO A 68 3.47 -1.88 -15.36
CA PRO A 68 2.76 -1.51 -16.58
C PRO A 68 1.56 -2.43 -16.78
N ASP A 69 0.45 -1.85 -17.26
CA ASP A 69 -0.79 -2.59 -17.44
C ASP A 69 -0.59 -3.73 -18.46
N ALA A 70 -0.75 -4.98 -18.01
CA ALA A 70 -0.48 -6.16 -18.84
C ALA A 70 -1.44 -6.31 -20.04
N LYS A 71 -2.50 -5.48 -20.10
CA LYS A 71 -3.50 -5.44 -21.18
C LYS A 71 -3.27 -4.32 -22.21
N ALA A 72 -2.18 -3.58 -22.11
CA ALA A 72 -1.84 -2.50 -23.05
C ALA A 72 -1.02 -2.99 -24.28
N GLY A 73 -1.08 -4.29 -24.60
CA GLY A 73 -0.43 -4.92 -25.76
C GLY A 73 -1.42 -5.69 -26.62
#